data_AF-G5BWT9-F1
#
_entry.id   AF-G5BWT9-F1
#
_cell.length_a   1.000
_cell.length_b   1.000
_cell.length_c   1.000
_cell.angle_alpha   90.00
_cell.angle_beta   90.00
_cell.angle_gamma   90.00
#
_symmetry.space_group_name_H-M   'P 1'
#
loop_
_entity.id
_entity.type
_entity.pdbx_description
1 polymer ?
#
loop_
_entity_poly.entity_id
_entity_poly.type
_entity_poly.pdbx_seq_one_letter_code
_entity_poly.pdbx_strand_id
1 'polypeptide(L)'
;MGIKTIAILSDVDTSSVHLKMADEVICVGPPPTSKSYLNMDTIMEAIKKTRAQDVHPGYGFLSENKEFSRCLATEVVTFIGPNTHAIQAMGDKIESKFLAKKVKVNIIPGFDGAVKDADEAIRIAREIGYPVMINASAGGGGKGMCITWVDEETRDDFRFSSQEPASSFGDDRVLIKKNY
;
A
#
# COMPACT_ATOMS: atom_id res chain seq x y z
N MET A 1 -29.02 -5.77 1.70
CA MET A 1 -29.17 -4.40 1.16
C MET A 1 -29.82 -4.34 -0.22
N GLY A 2 -30.02 -5.46 -0.93
CA GLY A 2 -30.70 -5.44 -2.24
C GLY A 2 -29.89 -4.76 -3.35
N ILE A 3 -28.59 -4.56 -3.13
CA ILE A 3 -27.66 -3.96 -4.09
C ILE A 3 -27.18 -5.07 -5.03
N LYS A 4 -27.24 -4.81 -6.34
CA LYS A 4 -26.66 -5.71 -7.34
C LYS A 4 -25.15 -5.65 -7.29
N THR A 5 -24.52 -6.79 -7.50
CA THR A 5 -23.08 -6.98 -7.33
C THR A 5 -22.43 -7.34 -8.65
N ILE A 6 -21.28 -6.70 -8.91
CA ILE A 6 -20.43 -7.00 -10.06
C ILE A 6 -19.10 -7.49 -9.51
N ALA A 7 -18.69 -8.69 -9.92
CA ALA A 7 -17.35 -9.18 -9.63
C ALA A 7 -16.42 -9.00 -10.84
N ILE A 8 -15.16 -8.67 -10.56
CA ILE A 8 -14.10 -8.68 -11.56
C ILE A 8 -13.26 -9.96 -11.43
N LEU A 9 -12.71 -10.42 -12.55
CA LEU A 9 -11.73 -11.52 -12.58
C LEU A 9 -10.58 -11.27 -13.54
N SER A 10 -9.48 -11.97 -13.30
CA SER A 10 -8.49 -12.30 -14.32
C SER A 10 -8.92 -13.55 -15.11
N ASP A 11 -8.45 -13.72 -16.35
CA ASP A 11 -8.76 -14.87 -17.23
C ASP A 11 -8.57 -16.25 -16.56
N VAL A 12 -7.65 -16.36 -15.60
CA VAL A 12 -7.36 -17.62 -14.88
C VAL A 12 -8.25 -17.86 -13.67
N ASP A 13 -8.98 -16.85 -13.20
CA ASP A 13 -9.75 -16.92 -11.95
C ASP A 13 -11.22 -17.31 -12.18
N THR A 14 -11.55 -17.87 -13.35
CA THR A 14 -12.91 -18.22 -13.78
C THR A 14 -13.66 -19.18 -12.86
N SER A 15 -12.93 -19.94 -12.02
CA SER A 15 -13.50 -20.89 -11.07
C SER A 15 -13.68 -20.32 -9.65
N SER A 16 -13.29 -19.06 -9.42
CA SER A 16 -13.30 -18.43 -8.10
C SER A 16 -14.70 -18.33 -7.51
N VAL A 17 -14.81 -18.54 -6.19
CA VAL A 17 -16.10 -18.61 -5.48
C VAL A 17 -16.84 -17.28 -5.52
N HIS A 18 -16.15 -16.14 -5.43
CA HIS A 18 -16.80 -14.81 -5.43
C HIS A 18 -17.59 -14.55 -6.72
N LEU A 19 -17.18 -15.16 -7.84
CA LEU A 19 -17.88 -15.04 -9.13
C LEU A 19 -19.25 -15.72 -9.11
N LYS A 20 -19.38 -16.83 -8.36
CA LYS A 20 -20.65 -17.57 -8.23
C LYS A 20 -21.67 -16.83 -7.35
N MET A 21 -21.20 -15.86 -6.57
CA MET A 21 -22.01 -15.08 -5.64
C MET A 21 -22.42 -13.72 -6.20
N ALA A 22 -21.80 -13.28 -7.29
CA ALA A 22 -22.08 -12.00 -7.92
C ALA A 22 -23.22 -12.11 -8.95
N ASP A 23 -23.95 -11.02 -9.16
CA ASP A 23 -25.02 -10.95 -10.16
C ASP A 23 -24.48 -10.81 -11.59
N GLU A 24 -23.34 -10.14 -11.74
CA GLU A 24 -22.63 -9.95 -13.00
C GLU A 24 -21.13 -10.14 -12.80
N VAL A 25 -20.45 -10.59 -13.86
CA VAL A 25 -19.03 -10.88 -13.84
C VAL A 25 -18.34 -10.26 -15.06
N ILE A 26 -17.23 -9.57 -14.85
CA ILE A 26 -16.43 -8.95 -15.92
C ILE A 26 -14.96 -9.33 -15.82
N CYS A 27 -14.40 -9.82 -16.93
CA CYS A 27 -12.96 -10.01 -17.03
C CYS A 27 -12.26 -8.65 -17.22
N VAL A 28 -11.24 -8.38 -16.40
CA VAL A 28 -10.45 -7.14 -16.42
C VAL A 28 -9.01 -7.34 -16.92
N GLY A 29 -8.67 -8.56 -17.35
CA GLY A 29 -7.41 -8.81 -18.05
C GLY A 29 -6.75 -10.17 -17.76
N PRO A 30 -5.52 -10.36 -18.27
CA PRO A 30 -4.79 -11.63 -18.19
C PRO A 30 -4.21 -11.93 -16.80
N PRO A 31 -3.55 -13.09 -16.60
CA PRO A 31 -3.07 -13.56 -15.29
C PRO A 31 -2.17 -12.61 -14.49
N PRO A 32 -1.24 -11.84 -15.10
CA PRO A 32 -0.42 -10.92 -14.33
C PRO A 32 -1.29 -9.86 -13.64
N THR A 33 -1.16 -9.71 -12.33
CA THR A 33 -1.97 -8.75 -11.54
C THR A 33 -1.81 -7.32 -12.01
N SER A 34 -0.61 -6.93 -12.45
CA SER A 34 -0.32 -5.62 -13.07
C SER A 34 -1.12 -5.36 -14.36
N LYS A 35 -1.63 -6.41 -15.00
CA LYS A 35 -2.46 -6.32 -16.22
C LYS A 35 -3.94 -6.60 -15.96
N SER A 36 -4.32 -6.93 -14.72
CA SER A 36 -5.71 -7.24 -14.30
C SER A 36 -6.10 -6.44 -13.06
N TYR A 37 -5.98 -7.02 -11.85
CA TYR A 37 -6.48 -6.41 -10.61
C TYR A 37 -5.80 -5.11 -10.17
N LEU A 38 -4.60 -4.82 -10.69
CA LEU A 38 -3.89 -3.55 -10.47
C LEU A 38 -3.99 -2.61 -11.67
N ASN A 39 -4.64 -3.03 -12.75
CA ASN A 39 -4.81 -2.21 -13.94
C ASN A 39 -6.04 -1.30 -13.77
N MET A 40 -5.79 -0.05 -13.36
CA MET A 40 -6.86 0.92 -13.15
C MET A 40 -7.66 1.17 -14.42
N ASP A 41 -7.03 1.19 -15.60
CA ASP A 41 -7.71 1.52 -16.85
C ASP A 41 -8.80 0.48 -17.17
N THR A 42 -8.47 -0.81 -17.10
CA THR A 42 -9.44 -1.89 -17.38
C THR A 42 -10.55 -1.95 -16.33
N ILE A 43 -10.24 -1.64 -15.07
CA ILE A 43 -11.24 -1.55 -14.00
C ILE A 43 -12.18 -0.35 -14.23
N MET A 44 -11.64 0.82 -14.60
CA MET A 44 -12.46 2.00 -14.92
C MET A 44 -13.34 1.78 -16.15
N GLU A 45 -12.87 1.05 -17.17
CA GLU A 45 -13.68 0.62 -18.30
C GLU A 45 -14.83 -0.32 -17.87
N ALA A 46 -14.55 -1.30 -17.01
CA ALA A 46 -15.56 -2.21 -16.46
C ALA A 46 -16.64 -1.44 -15.68
N ILE A 47 -16.24 -0.46 -14.87
CA ILE A 47 -17.15 0.43 -14.14
C ILE A 47 -18.05 1.22 -15.09
N LYS A 48 -17.48 1.82 -16.15
CA LYS A 48 -18.25 2.56 -17.16
C LYS A 48 -19.24 1.68 -17.91
N LYS A 49 -18.83 0.46 -18.28
CA LYS A 49 -19.66 -0.50 -19.01
C LYS A 49 -20.86 -0.96 -18.18
N THR A 50 -20.65 -1.21 -16.89
CA THR A 50 -21.68 -1.70 -15.97
C THR A 50 -22.50 -0.60 -15.33
N ARG A 51 -22.00 0.64 -15.38
CA ARG A 51 -22.56 1.79 -14.65
C ARG A 51 -22.58 1.55 -13.14
N ALA A 52 -21.56 0.87 -12.62
CA ALA A 52 -21.39 0.68 -11.19
C ALA A 52 -21.32 2.04 -10.48
N GLN A 53 -22.07 2.18 -9.39
CA GLN A 53 -22.17 3.44 -8.63
C GLN A 53 -21.21 3.49 -7.45
N ASP A 54 -20.81 2.33 -6.94
CA ASP A 54 -19.91 2.19 -5.80
C ASP A 54 -18.89 1.08 -6.06
N VAL A 55 -17.67 1.26 -5.55
CA VAL A 55 -16.59 0.27 -5.62
C VAL A 55 -16.11 -0.04 -4.22
N HIS A 56 -16.21 -1.31 -3.83
CA HIS A 56 -15.58 -1.83 -2.63
C HIS A 56 -14.23 -2.48 -3.00
N PRO A 57 -13.08 -1.87 -2.65
CA PRO A 57 -11.78 -2.36 -3.09
C PRO A 57 -11.27 -3.57 -2.27
N GLY A 58 -11.94 -3.91 -1.17
CA GLY A 58 -11.48 -4.96 -0.27
C GLY A 58 -10.20 -4.53 0.45
N TYR A 59 -9.20 -5.41 0.44
CA TYR A 59 -7.86 -5.16 0.98
C TYR A 59 -6.79 -5.55 -0.04
N GLY A 60 -5.59 -5.00 0.09
CA GLY A 60 -4.55 -5.14 -0.93
C GLY A 60 -4.95 -4.49 -2.25
N PHE A 61 -4.28 -4.87 -3.35
CA PHE A 61 -4.52 -4.32 -4.69
C PHE A 61 -4.61 -2.78 -4.70
N LEU A 62 -5.78 -2.22 -5.01
CA LEU A 62 -6.01 -0.78 -5.13
C LEU A 62 -6.69 -0.16 -3.89
N SER A 63 -6.87 -0.91 -2.80
CA SER A 63 -7.56 -0.45 -1.58
C SER A 63 -6.89 0.74 -0.87
N GLU A 64 -5.59 0.91 -1.05
CA GLU A 64 -4.83 2.04 -0.49
C GLU A 64 -4.27 2.95 -1.59
N ASN A 65 -4.75 2.80 -2.84
CA ASN A 65 -4.28 3.58 -3.97
C ASN A 65 -5.06 4.90 -4.08
N LYS A 66 -4.39 6.01 -3.74
CA LYS A 66 -4.99 7.36 -3.79
C LYS A 66 -5.45 7.76 -5.19
N GLU A 67 -4.73 7.37 -6.23
CA GLU A 67 -5.07 7.71 -7.62
C GLU A 67 -6.32 6.97 -8.07
N PHE A 68 -6.47 5.71 -7.65
CA PHE A 68 -7.70 4.95 -7.91
C PHE A 68 -8.92 5.61 -7.26
N SER A 69 -8.82 5.95 -5.97
CA SER A 69 -9.88 6.71 -5.26
C SER A 69 -10.24 8.03 -5.96
N ARG A 70 -9.23 8.77 -6.44
CA ARG A 70 -9.41 10.02 -7.18
C ARG A 70 -10.10 9.81 -8.54
N CYS A 71 -9.70 8.77 -9.28
CA CYS A 71 -10.31 8.42 -10.56
C CYS A 71 -11.79 8.06 -10.41
N LEU A 72 -12.15 7.28 -9.38
CA LEU A 72 -13.54 6.95 -9.08
C LEU A 72 -14.38 8.20 -8.77
N ALA A 73 -13.84 9.10 -7.94
CA ALA A 73 -14.51 10.36 -7.61
C ALA A 73 -14.75 11.24 -8.85
N THR A 74 -13.83 11.22 -9.82
CA THR A 74 -13.95 11.97 -11.08
C THR A 74 -15.11 11.45 -11.95
N GLU A 75 -15.39 10.15 -11.89
CA GLU A 75 -16.50 9.49 -12.59
C GLU A 75 -17.80 9.41 -11.74
N VAL A 76 -17.84 10.10 -10.59
CA VAL A 76 -18.99 10.11 -9.66
C VAL A 76 -19.30 8.70 -9.13
N VAL A 77 -18.28 7.88 -8.93
CA VAL A 77 -18.36 6.54 -8.35
C VAL A 77 -17.85 6.60 -6.92
N THR A 78 -18.65 6.11 -5.97
CA THR A 78 -18.26 6.10 -4.55
C THR A 78 -17.17 5.06 -4.32
N PHE A 79 -16.05 5.50 -3.76
CA PHE A 79 -15.08 4.58 -3.17
C PHE A 79 -15.57 4.18 -1.76
N ILE A 80 -15.90 2.90 -1.55
CA ILE A 80 -16.31 2.40 -0.23
C ILE A 80 -15.06 2.23 0.63
N GLY A 81 -14.66 3.32 1.27
CA GLY A 81 -13.49 3.41 2.13
C GLY A 81 -13.29 4.84 2.65
N PRO A 82 -12.13 5.16 3.24
CA PRO A 82 -11.81 6.52 3.64
C PRO A 82 -11.69 7.45 2.42
N ASN A 83 -11.81 8.76 2.65
CA ASN A 83 -11.62 9.75 1.58
C ASN A 83 -10.16 9.77 1.09
N THR A 84 -9.94 10.33 -0.12
CA THR A 84 -8.62 10.36 -0.77
C THR A 84 -7.53 11.02 0.09
N HIS A 85 -7.88 12.07 0.85
CA HIS A 85 -6.94 12.73 1.75
C HIS A 85 -6.46 11.79 2.86
N ALA A 86 -7.38 11.04 3.48
CA ALA A 86 -7.05 10.06 4.50
C ALA A 86 -6.21 8.89 3.93
N ILE A 87 -6.54 8.39 2.73
CA ILE A 87 -5.72 7.36 2.05
C ILE A 87 -4.29 7.87 1.84
N GLN A 88 -4.13 9.09 1.33
CA GLN A 88 -2.81 9.67 1.09
C GLN A 88 -2.05 9.92 2.40
N ALA A 89 -2.70 10.50 3.41
CA ALA A 89 -2.10 10.83 4.70
C ALA A 89 -1.64 9.58 5.47
N MET A 90 -2.37 8.47 5.33
CA MET A 90 -2.10 7.25 6.08
C MET A 90 -1.27 6.21 5.30
N GLY A 91 -1.22 6.29 3.96
CA GLY A 91 -0.46 5.37 3.11
C GLY A 91 1.06 5.59 3.12
N ASP A 92 1.52 6.75 3.59
CA ASP A 92 2.93 7.04 3.83
C ASP A 92 3.24 6.89 5.33
N LYS A 93 4.09 5.94 5.70
CA LYS A 93 4.41 5.67 7.12
C LYS A 93 5.17 6.82 7.80
N ILE A 94 5.91 7.62 7.03
CA ILE A 94 6.61 8.80 7.57
C ILE A 94 5.58 9.90 7.86
N GLU A 95 4.71 10.21 6.90
CA GLU A 95 3.69 11.25 7.07
C GLU A 95 2.67 10.87 8.16
N SER A 96 2.19 9.62 8.16
CA SER A 96 1.26 9.14 9.19
C SER A 96 1.85 9.19 10.59
N LYS A 97 3.15 8.89 10.76
CA LYS A 97 3.86 9.05 12.04
C LYS A 97 3.95 10.52 12.45
N PHE A 98 4.23 11.42 11.50
CA PHE A 98 4.24 12.87 11.76
C PHE A 98 2.86 13.38 12.23
N LEU A 99 1.79 12.95 11.57
CA LEU A 99 0.41 13.28 11.94
C LEU A 99 0.07 12.75 13.34
N ALA A 100 0.39 11.49 13.63
CA ALA A 100 0.19 10.89 14.94
C ALA A 100 0.93 11.67 16.04
N LYS A 101 2.18 12.06 15.79
CA LYS A 101 2.98 12.89 16.71
C LYS A 101 2.32 14.25 16.97
N LYS A 102 1.83 14.91 15.92
CA LYS A 102 1.16 16.22 16.01
C LYS A 102 -0.08 16.18 16.91
N VAL A 103 -0.82 15.08 16.89
CA VAL A 103 -2.01 14.89 17.74
C VAL A 103 -1.69 14.18 19.07
N LYS A 104 -0.40 14.06 19.43
CA LYS A 104 0.09 13.46 20.69
C LYS A 104 -0.33 12.00 20.89
N VAL A 105 -0.53 11.26 19.81
CA VAL A 105 -0.65 9.80 19.87
C VAL A 105 0.73 9.22 20.18
N ASN A 106 0.78 8.23 21.07
CA ASN A 106 2.03 7.57 21.41
C ASN A 106 2.54 6.78 20.20
N ILE A 107 3.82 6.97 19.85
CA ILE A 107 4.47 6.34 18.70
C ILE A 107 5.73 5.63 19.14
N ILE A 108 6.12 4.58 18.40
CA ILE A 108 7.39 3.90 18.65
C ILE A 108 8.55 4.89 18.43
N PRO A 109 9.49 5.00 19.38
CA PRO A 109 10.68 5.84 19.21
C PRO A 109 11.44 5.46 17.93
N GLY A 110 11.94 6.46 17.22
CA GLY A 110 12.68 6.23 15.98
C GLY A 110 12.99 7.53 15.28
N PHE A 111 13.56 7.42 14.09
CA PHE A 111 13.87 8.58 13.27
C PHE A 111 12.60 9.24 12.71
N ASP A 112 12.58 10.57 12.72
CA ASP A 112 11.47 11.37 12.22
C ASP A 112 11.84 11.91 10.82
N GLY A 113 11.79 11.01 9.83
CA GLY A 113 12.09 11.34 8.43
C GLY A 113 12.43 10.13 7.58
N ALA A 114 12.74 10.38 6.31
CA ALA A 114 13.30 9.40 5.40
C ALA A 114 14.82 9.32 5.58
N VAL A 115 15.35 8.10 5.72
CA VAL A 115 16.79 7.85 5.80
C VAL A 115 17.39 7.95 4.40
N LYS A 116 18.45 8.74 4.24
CA LYS A 116 19.04 9.08 2.94
C LYS A 116 19.89 7.96 2.35
N ASP A 117 20.69 7.34 3.20
CA ASP A 117 21.67 6.33 2.80
C ASP A 117 22.01 5.38 3.96
N ALA A 118 22.82 4.37 3.66
CA ALA A 118 23.20 3.34 4.61
C ALA A 118 24.09 3.87 5.77
N ASP A 119 24.86 4.93 5.54
CA ASP A 119 25.72 5.49 6.60
C ASP A 119 24.86 6.25 7.61
N GLU A 120 23.86 6.99 7.13
CA GLU A 120 22.84 7.61 7.97
C GLU A 120 22.00 6.55 8.70
N ALA A 121 21.68 5.43 8.05
CA ALA A 121 20.97 4.31 8.68
C ALA A 121 21.72 3.77 9.90
N ILE A 122 23.03 3.52 9.76
CA ILE A 122 23.90 3.06 10.86
C ILE A 122 23.94 4.09 12.00
N ARG A 123 24.12 5.38 11.67
CA ARG A 123 24.13 6.45 12.68
C ARG A 123 22.83 6.47 13.49
N ILE A 124 21.69 6.45 12.80
CA ILE A 124 20.36 6.45 13.41
C ILE A 124 20.15 5.19 14.25
N ALA A 125 20.55 4.02 13.76
CA ALA A 125 20.39 2.76 14.45
C ALA A 125 21.18 2.73 15.77
N ARG A 126 22.40 3.28 15.79
CA ARG A 126 23.20 3.47 17.01
C ARG A 126 22.56 4.46 17.99
N GLU A 127 21.99 5.55 17.50
CA GLU A 127 21.31 6.55 18.34
C GLU A 127 20.04 5.99 19.01
N ILE A 128 19.28 5.16 18.29
CA ILE A 128 18.10 4.48 18.83
C ILE A 128 18.49 3.31 19.75
N GLY A 129 19.62 2.66 19.45
CA GLY A 129 20.10 1.43 20.07
C GLY A 129 19.45 0.19 19.44
N TYR A 130 20.27 -0.80 19.12
CA TYR A 130 19.82 -2.08 18.53
C TYR A 130 19.02 -2.96 19.51
N PRO A 131 18.21 -3.92 19.01
CA PRO A 131 17.84 -4.06 17.60
C PRO A 131 16.91 -2.91 17.15
N VAL A 132 16.96 -2.61 15.86
CA VAL A 132 16.08 -1.64 15.20
C VAL A 132 15.34 -2.30 14.05
N MET A 133 14.24 -1.69 13.62
CA MET A 133 13.48 -2.14 12.46
C MET A 133 13.55 -1.08 11.37
N ILE A 134 14.08 -1.47 10.22
CA ILE A 134 14.06 -0.68 8.99
C ILE A 134 12.76 -1.01 8.26
N ASN A 135 12.01 0.02 7.87
CA ASN A 135 10.74 -0.14 7.17
C ASN A 135 10.69 0.76 5.95
N ALA A 136 10.21 0.23 4.84
CA ALA A 136 9.71 1.01 3.72
C ALA A 136 8.63 1.99 4.14
N SER A 137 8.71 3.22 3.63
CA SER A 137 7.70 4.25 3.87
C SER A 137 6.39 3.91 3.16
N ALA A 138 6.48 3.58 1.87
CA ALA A 138 5.37 3.06 1.09
C ALA A 138 5.37 1.52 1.10
N GLY A 139 4.20 0.92 1.04
CA GLY A 139 4.02 -0.52 0.90
C GLY A 139 3.38 -1.20 2.10
N GLY A 140 3.02 -2.47 1.90
CA GLY A 140 2.28 -3.28 2.86
C GLY A 140 2.56 -4.77 2.70
N GLY A 141 2.01 -5.58 3.60
CA GLY A 141 2.19 -7.04 3.57
C GLY A 141 3.57 -7.54 4.02
N GLY A 142 4.35 -6.70 4.73
CA GLY A 142 5.67 -7.07 5.27
C GLY A 142 6.85 -6.87 4.32
N LYS A 143 6.60 -6.38 3.09
CA LYS A 143 7.64 -6.07 2.10
C LYS A 143 8.46 -4.84 2.49
N GLY A 144 9.77 -4.91 2.26
CA GLY A 144 10.72 -3.84 2.57
C GLY A 144 10.88 -3.58 4.07
N MET A 145 10.79 -4.63 4.88
CA MET A 145 10.99 -4.55 6.33
C MET A 145 12.06 -5.54 6.79
N CYS A 146 13.06 -5.05 7.51
CA CYS A 146 14.11 -5.86 8.13
C CYS A 146 14.24 -5.52 9.62
N ILE A 147 14.60 -6.52 10.42
CA ILE A 147 15.09 -6.32 11.79
C ILE A 147 16.60 -6.44 11.74
N THR A 148 17.27 -5.41 12.25
CA THR A 148 18.71 -5.26 12.20
C THR A 148 19.27 -5.26 13.62
N TRP A 149 20.35 -6.02 13.84
CA TRP A 149 20.92 -6.22 15.18
C TRP A 149 22.24 -5.50 15.40
N VAL A 150 22.99 -5.25 14.32
CA VAL A 150 24.32 -4.65 14.38
C VAL A 150 24.61 -3.77 13.16
N ASP A 151 25.69 -3.00 13.22
CA ASP A 151 26.08 -2.08 12.14
C ASP A 151 26.41 -2.79 10.83
N GLU A 152 27.02 -3.99 10.92
CA GLU A 152 27.42 -4.80 9.78
C GLU A 152 26.21 -5.22 8.94
N GLU A 153 25.09 -5.55 9.58
CA GLU A 153 23.83 -5.94 8.94
C GLU A 153 23.08 -4.72 8.37
N THR A 154 23.16 -3.58 9.06
CA THR A 154 22.35 -2.38 8.76
C THR A 154 22.50 -1.90 7.33
N ARG A 155 23.72 -1.97 6.76
CA ARG A 155 23.97 -1.51 5.40
C ARG A 155 23.20 -2.32 4.36
N ASP A 156 23.18 -3.64 4.52
CA ASP A 156 22.52 -4.54 3.59
C ASP A 156 21.01 -4.54 3.81
N ASP A 157 20.56 -4.48 5.08
CA ASP A 157 19.14 -4.35 5.42
C ASP A 157 18.52 -3.05 4.90
N PHE A 158 19.27 -1.93 4.93
CA PHE A 158 18.84 -0.67 4.33
C PHE A 158 18.64 -0.80 2.81
N ARG A 159 19.60 -1.44 2.13
CA ARG A 159 19.54 -1.65 0.68
C ARG A 159 18.37 -2.54 0.29
N PHE A 160 18.17 -3.64 1.03
CA PHE A 160 17.04 -4.53 0.81
C PHE A 160 15.70 -3.80 1.03
N SER A 161 15.59 -3.08 2.16
CA SER A 161 14.37 -2.37 2.55
C SER A 161 14.01 -1.19 1.65
N SER A 162 14.95 -0.69 0.85
CA SER A 162 14.72 0.39 -0.14
C SER A 162 14.41 -0.15 -1.54
N GLN A 163 15.06 -1.24 -1.97
CA GLN A 163 14.89 -1.77 -3.33
C GLN A 163 13.56 -2.53 -3.54
N GLU A 164 13.15 -3.35 -2.57
CA GLU A 164 11.90 -4.12 -2.71
C GLU A 164 10.68 -3.19 -2.89
N PRO A 165 10.51 -2.13 -2.08
CA PRO A 165 9.41 -1.18 -2.25
C PRO A 165 9.52 -0.34 -3.51
N ALA A 166 10.74 0.04 -3.94
CA ALA A 166 10.94 0.76 -5.20
C ALA A 166 10.37 -0.04 -6.38
N SER A 167 10.61 -1.35 -6.41
CA SER A 167 10.09 -2.24 -7.46
C SER A 167 8.58 -2.52 -7.36
N SER A 168 8.03 -2.55 -6.14
CA SER A 168 6.64 -2.95 -5.90
C SER A 168 5.66 -1.78 -5.82
N PHE A 169 6.12 -0.62 -5.34
CA PHE A 169 5.29 0.54 -4.98
C PHE A 169 5.83 1.87 -5.55
N GLY A 170 7.02 1.88 -6.17
CA GLY A 170 7.59 3.06 -6.83
C GLY A 170 8.16 4.12 -5.87
N ASP A 171 8.46 3.73 -4.62
CA ASP A 171 9.00 4.61 -3.58
C ASP A 171 10.08 3.85 -2.81
N ASP A 172 11.28 4.42 -2.71
CA ASP A 172 12.47 3.82 -2.09
C ASP A 172 12.77 4.36 -0.69
N ARG A 173 11.94 5.29 -0.18
CA ARG A 173 12.16 5.91 1.13
C ARG A 173 11.95 4.90 2.23
N VAL A 174 12.85 4.92 3.22
CA VAL A 174 12.76 4.07 4.41
C VAL A 174 12.81 4.89 5.70
N LEU A 175 12.25 4.34 6.77
CA LEU A 175 12.32 4.85 8.14
C LEU A 175 12.91 3.79 9.08
N ILE A 176 13.48 4.24 10.20
CA ILE A 176 14.04 3.36 11.23
C ILE A 176 13.35 3.63 12.56
N LYS A 177 12.92 2.57 13.23
CA LYS A 177 12.28 2.62 14.56
C LYS A 177 12.87 1.59 15.50
N LYS A 178 12.69 1.81 16.80
CA LYS A 178 13.08 0.84 17.83
C LYS A 178 12.31 -0.47 17.64
N ASN A 179 13.02 -1.59 17.74
CA ASN A 179 12.42 -2.91 17.84
C ASN A 179 12.50 -3.38 19.30
N TYR A 180 11.36 -3.77 19.89
CA TYR A 180 11.25 -4.27 21.26
C TYR A 180 11.13 -5.79 21.28
#